data_AF-R7VEF2-F1
#
_entry.id   AF-R7VEF2-F1
#
_cell.length_a   1.000
_cell.length_b   1.000
_cell.length_c   1.000
_cell.angle_alpha   90.00
_cell.angle_beta   90.00
_cell.angle_gamma   90.00
#
_symmetry.space_group_name_H-M   'P 1'
#
loop_
_entity.id
_entity.type
_entity.pdbx_description
1 polymer ?
#
loop_
_entity_poly.entity_id
_entity_poly.type
_entity_poly.pdbx_seq_one_letter_code
_entity_poly.pdbx_strand_id
1 'polypeptide(L)' 'MYLPATDEPIQPIEVDEALKSFKPNKSGGPSGIAPGLLKMLPVTWVTFFAHLFTGMFFGGSYPEIWRFTKLVTLFKKGA' A
#
# COMPACT_ATOMS: atom_id res chain seq x y z
N MET A 1 24.69 -6.90 -2.59
CA MET A 1 23.49 -6.04 -2.73
C MET A 1 23.14 -5.61 -1.32
N TYR A 2 23.33 -4.33 -0.96
CA TYR A 2 23.06 -3.85 0.39
C TYR A 2 21.61 -3.37 0.42
N LEU A 3 20.74 -4.12 1.12
CA LEU A 3 19.39 -3.71 1.45
C LEU A 3 19.46 -3.11 2.85
N PRO A 4 19.42 -1.77 3.00
CA PRO A 4 19.24 -1.19 4.31
C PRO A 4 17.77 -1.39 4.69
N ALA A 5 17.46 -2.54 5.28
CA ALA A 5 16.22 -2.75 6.00
C ALA A 5 16.53 -2.49 7.47
N THR A 6 15.75 -1.64 8.11
CA THR A 6 15.56 -1.75 9.56
C THR A 6 15.17 -3.21 9.83
N ASP A 7 15.98 -3.96 10.56
CA ASP A 7 15.79 -5.40 10.86
C ASP A 7 14.51 -5.70 11.67
N GLU A 8 13.67 -4.69 11.89
CA GLU A 8 12.49 -4.77 12.72
C GLU A 8 11.24 -5.10 11.89
N PRO A 9 10.35 -5.96 12.39
CA PRO A 9 9.03 -6.20 11.80
C PRO A 9 8.25 -4.89 11.64
N ILE A 10 7.42 -4.81 10.59
CA ILE A 10 6.50 -3.69 10.42
C ILE A 10 5.51 -3.69 11.58
N GLN A 11 5.42 -2.56 12.27
CA GLN A 11 4.56 -2.37 13.42
C GLN A 11 3.15 -1.94 12.98
N PRO A 12 2.11 -2.32 13.72
CA PRO A 12 0.74 -1.87 13.43
C PRO A 12 0.59 -0.34 13.38
N ILE A 13 1.37 0.40 14.17
CA ILE A 13 1.32 1.87 14.17
C ILE A 13 1.75 2.47 12.82
N GLU A 14 2.78 1.90 12.18
CA GLU A 14 3.25 2.34 10.87
C GLU A 14 2.17 2.13 9.80
N VAL A 15 1.43 1.03 9.90
CA VAL A 15 0.30 0.73 9.01
C VAL A 15 -0.85 1.70 9.24
N ASP A 16 -1.19 2.01 10.49
CA ASP A 16 -2.24 2.97 10.83
C ASP A 16 -1.91 4.39 10.32
N GLU A 17 -0.66 4.84 10.49
CA GLU A 17 -0.17 6.10 9.95
C GLU A 17 -0.22 6.11 8.41
N ALA A 18 0.18 5.01 7.77
CA ALA A 18 0.10 4.87 6.32
C ALA A 18 -1.35 4.94 5.81
N LEU A 19 -2.29 4.26 6.48
CA LEU A 19 -3.72 4.33 6.13
C LEU A 19 -4.26 5.75 6.26
N LYS A 20 -3.91 6.47 7.33
CA LYS A 20 -4.32 7.88 7.53
C LYS A 20 -3.83 8.80 6.42
N SER A 21 -2.61 8.56 5.91
CA SER A 21 -1.99 9.35 4.84
C SER A 21 -2.69 9.25 3.47
N PHE A 22 -3.57 8.24 3.27
CA PHE A 22 -4.23 8.05 1.98
C PHE A 22 -5.14 9.22 1.60
N LYS A 23 -4.92 9.76 0.39
CA LYS A 23 -5.71 10.85 -0.16
C LYS A 23 -7.10 10.33 -0.58
N PRO A 24 -8.19 11.05 -0.28
CA PRO A 24 -9.52 10.70 -0.77
C PRO A 24 -9.59 10.83 -2.30
N ASN A 25 -10.62 10.21 -2.90
CA ASN A 25 -10.92 10.30 -4.33
C ASN A 25 -9.76 9.89 -5.26
N LYS A 26 -9.00 8.86 -4.86
CA LYS A 26 -7.95 8.25 -5.68
C LYS A 26 -8.41 6.93 -6.30
N SER A 27 -7.94 6.65 -7.51
CA SER A 27 -8.24 5.42 -8.25
C SER A 27 -7.61 4.20 -7.57
N GLY A 28 -8.34 3.07 -7.56
CA GLY A 28 -7.91 1.84 -6.88
C GLY A 28 -6.87 0.97 -7.59
N GLY A 29 -5.95 1.57 -8.35
CA GLY A 29 -4.91 0.83 -9.08
C GLY A 29 -5.44 -0.32 -9.96
N PRO A 30 -4.62 -1.34 -10.26
CA PRO A 30 -5.03 -2.51 -11.03
C PRO A 30 -6.08 -3.41 -10.36
N SER A 31 -6.15 -3.42 -9.01
CA SER A 31 -7.10 -4.24 -8.26
C SER A 31 -8.50 -3.60 -8.15
N GLY A 32 -8.64 -2.32 -8.51
CA GLY A 32 -9.89 -1.56 -8.38
C GLY A 32 -10.22 -1.15 -6.94
N ILE A 33 -9.37 -1.46 -5.95
CA ILE A 33 -9.61 -1.16 -4.53
C ILE A 33 -9.24 0.29 -4.23
N ALA A 34 -10.25 1.14 -4.03
CA ALA A 34 -10.03 2.54 -3.71
C ALA A 34 -9.41 2.72 -2.31
N PRO A 35 -8.49 3.69 -2.10
CA PRO A 35 -7.88 3.92 -0.78
C PRO A 35 -8.88 4.27 0.33
N GLY A 36 -10.02 4.86 -0.03
CA GLY A 36 -11.10 5.16 0.93
C GLY A 36 -11.69 3.89 1.55
N LEU A 37 -11.77 2.79 0.80
CA LEU A 37 -12.25 1.51 1.33
C LEU A 37 -11.30 0.97 2.40
N LEU A 38 -9.99 1.10 2.17
CA LEU A 38 -8.97 0.66 3.13
C LEU A 38 -9.02 1.46 4.45
N LYS A 39 -9.38 2.75 4.40
CA LYS A 39 -9.62 3.58 5.60
C LYS A 39 -10.83 3.15 6.42
N MET A 40 -11.80 2.47 5.80
CA MET A 40 -13.05 2.05 6.46
C MET A 40 -12.95 0.66 7.10
N LEU A 41 -11.84 -0.04 6.90
CA LEU A 41 -11.67 -1.39 7.44
C LEU A 41 -11.58 -1.36 8.98
N PRO A 42 -12.08 -2.40 9.67
CA PRO A 42 -11.89 -2.56 11.10
C PRO A 42 -10.41 -2.53 11.50
N VAL A 43 -10.11 -2.06 12.72
CA VAL A 43 -8.73 -1.96 13.25
C VAL A 43 -7.97 -3.30 13.22
N THR A 44 -8.67 -4.43 13.25
CA THR A 44 -8.07 -5.78 13.11
C THR A 44 -7.31 -5.95 11.79
N TRP A 45 -7.70 -5.22 10.74
CA TRP A 45 -6.98 -5.22 9.46
C TRP A 45 -5.61 -4.55 9.56
N VAL A 46 -5.42 -3.60 10.46
CA VAL A 46 -4.11 -2.95 10.67
C VAL A 46 -3.08 -3.99 11.10
N THR A 47 -3.43 -4.81 12.09
CA THR A 47 -2.57 -5.90 12.57
C THR A 47 -2.34 -6.96 11.48
N PHE A 48 -3.39 -7.31 10.74
CA PHE A 48 -3.26 -8.24 9.61
C PHE A 48 -2.26 -7.73 8.55
N PHE A 49 -2.37 -6.46 8.16
CA PHE A 49 -1.46 -5.85 7.18
C PHE A 49 -0.03 -5.78 7.69
N ALA A 50 0.18 -5.46 8.97
CA ALA A 50 1.51 -5.45 9.58
C ALA A 50 2.20 -6.82 9.45
N HIS A 51 1.48 -7.90 9.79
CA HIS A 51 2.00 -9.26 9.64
C HIS A 51 2.20 -9.66 8.17
N LEU A 52 1.26 -9.32 7.29
CA LEU A 52 1.34 -9.62 5.87
C LEU A 52 2.56 -8.94 5.23
N PHE A 53 2.72 -7.64 5.44
CA PHE A 53 3.84 -6.88 4.88
C PHE A 53 5.18 -7.33 5.46
N THR A 54 5.24 -7.61 6.77
CA THR A 54 6.43 -8.20 7.41
C THR A 54 6.82 -9.52 6.75
N GLY A 55 5.86 -10.42 6.56
CA GLY A 55 6.09 -11.71 5.89
C GLY A 55 6.57 -11.55 4.45
N MET A 56 6.01 -10.59 3.70
CA MET A 56 6.45 -10.31 2.33
C MET A 56 7.86 -9.69 2.27
N PHE A 57 8.20 -8.79 3.20
CA PHE A 57 9.52 -8.17 3.30
C PHE A 57 10.61 -9.21 3.62
N PHE A 58 10.44 -9.99 4.68
CA PHE A 58 11.43 -11.01 5.08
C PHE A 58 11.44 -12.23 4.15
N GLY A 59 10.30 -12.59 3.56
CA GLY A 59 10.20 -13.68 2.59
C GLY A 59 10.70 -13.31 1.19
N GLY A 60 10.95 -12.04 0.90
CA GLY A 60 11.38 -11.57 -0.41
C GLY A 60 10.36 -11.81 -1.53
N SER A 61 9.09 -12.02 -1.19
CA SER A 61 8.03 -12.36 -2.12
C SER A 61 6.89 -11.35 -2.04
N TYR A 62 6.48 -10.82 -3.18
CA TYR A 62 5.36 -9.89 -3.31
C TYR A 62 4.54 -10.20 -4.57
N PRO A 63 3.27 -9.79 -4.63
CA PRO A 63 2.43 -10.03 -5.79
C PRO A 63 3.04 -9.50 -7.08
N GLU A 64 3.05 -10.33 -8.13
CA GLU A 64 3.61 -9.95 -9.43
C GLU A 64 2.99 -8.66 -9.98
N ILE A 65 1.69 -8.44 -9.74
CA ILE A 65 0.98 -7.24 -10.21
C ILE A 65 1.54 -5.93 -9.64
N TRP A 66 2.22 -5.96 -8.48
CA TRP A 66 2.86 -4.77 -7.90
C TRP A 66 4.10 -4.32 -8.68
N ARG A 67 4.63 -5.15 -9.58
CA ARG A 67 5.72 -4.78 -10.49
C ARG A 67 5.26 -3.91 -11.66
N PHE A 68 3.96 -3.79 -11.87
CA PHE A 68 3.39 -3.11 -13.04
C PHE A 68 2.67 -1.82 -12.64
N THR A 69 2.81 -0.78 -13.47
CA THR A 69 2.09 0.48 -13.31
C THR A 69 1.14 0.69 -14.49
N LYS A 70 -0.12 1.06 -14.22
CA LYS A 70 -1.06 1.47 -15.27
C LYS A 70 -0.85 2.94 -15.60
N LEU A 71 -0.40 3.23 -16.83
CA LEU A 71 -0.29 4.60 -17.33
C LEU A 71 -1.64 5.05 -17.91
N VAL A 72 -2.11 6.21 -17.47
CA VAL A 72 -3.34 6.84 -17.97
C VAL A 72 -3.01 8.27 -18.38
N THR A 73 -3.20 8.59 -19.66
CA THR A 73 -3.01 9.95 -20.17
C THR A 73 -4.21 10.81 -19.82
N LEU A 74 -3.98 11.88 -19.05
CA LEU A 74 -4.99 12.88 -18.74
C LEU A 74 -4.84 14.06 -19.69
N PHE A 75 -5.86 14.34 -20.48
CA PHE A 75 -5.89 15.55 -21.31
C PHE A 75 -6.10 16.76 -20.40
N LYS A 76 -5.11 17.66 -20.36
CA LYS A 76 -5.23 18.96 -19.68
C LYS A 76 -5.60 20.02 -20.72
N LYS A 77 -6.80 20.61 -20.61
CA LYS A 77 -7.18 21.76 -21.44
C LYS A 77 -6.19 22.90 -21.15
N GLY A 78 -5.60 23.49 -22.20
CA GLY A 78 -4.68 24.62 -22.08
C GLY A 78 -5.32 25.79 -21.33
N ALA A 79 -4.52 26.49 -20.52
CA ALA A 79 -4.93 27.70 -19.83
C ALA A 79 -4.96 28.88 -20.79
#